data_AF-A0A3A2ZLK2-F1
#
_entry.id   AF-A0A3A2ZLK2-F1
#
_cell.length_a   1.000
_cell.length_b   1.000
_cell.length_c   1.000
_cell.angle_alpha   90.00
_cell.angle_beta   90.00
_cell.angle_gamma   90.00
#
_symmetry.space_group_name_H-M   'P 1'
#
loop_
_entity.id
_entity.type
_entity.pdbx_description
1 polymer ?
#
loop_
_entity_poly.entity_id
_entity_poly.type
_entity_poly.pdbx_seq_one_letter_code
_entity_poly.pdbx_strand_id
1 'polypeptide(L)'
;MLMHYGITRNTQMDGVIQGKFSALVPSKDGKLPSEAAQDEVTLIMLGARSNHPLGIFAPGYADLEDYMNRMLTQLAENANEYGYLGYSNWLENNARTNNNQVMIACYFRTIEDLHAYAHSPLHREAWNWWNSLTKSRPYLAINHEVYQSPKKHWENIYINCHPSGINAMVRTEEGWTRPIVDARRGGMRSQTGRMSRSAGDDNEKYGPEPY
;
A
#
# COMPACT_ATOMS: atom_id res chain seq x y z
N MET A 1 -0.49 -5.79 -30.24
CA MET A 1 -0.60 -5.22 -31.60
C MET A 1 -2.01 -4.68 -31.89
N LEU A 2 -3.09 -5.46 -31.81
CA LEU A 2 -4.45 -4.95 -32.10
C LEU A 2 -4.88 -3.77 -31.22
N MET A 3 -4.61 -3.84 -29.90
CA MET A 3 -4.87 -2.72 -28.97
C MET A 3 -4.07 -1.46 -29.32
N HIS A 4 -2.84 -1.61 -29.81
CA HIS A 4 -1.98 -0.49 -30.19
C HIS A 4 -2.55 0.30 -31.38
N TYR A 5 -3.11 -0.41 -32.36
CA TYR A 5 -3.77 0.20 -33.52
C TYR A 5 -5.23 0.58 -33.28
N GLY A 6 -5.74 0.45 -32.04
CA GLY A 6 -7.13 0.75 -31.71
C GLY A 6 -8.16 -0.21 -32.31
N ILE A 7 -7.72 -1.36 -32.85
CA ILE A 7 -8.63 -2.38 -33.42
C ILE A 7 -9.41 -3.07 -32.30
N THR A 8 -8.79 -3.24 -31.13
CA THR A 8 -9.45 -3.75 -29.93
C THR A 8 -9.25 -2.79 -28.77
N ARG A 9 -10.17 -2.78 -27.80
CA ARG A 9 -10.07 -1.97 -26.57
C ARG A 9 -8.73 -2.23 -25.87
N ASN A 10 -8.05 -1.15 -25.48
CA ASN A 10 -6.87 -1.25 -24.63
C ASN A 10 -7.29 -1.58 -23.19
N THR A 11 -7.23 -2.86 -22.81
CA THR A 11 -7.58 -3.30 -21.46
C THR A 11 -6.58 -2.85 -20.38
N GLN A 12 -5.39 -2.38 -20.78
CA GLN A 12 -4.40 -1.84 -19.82
C GLN A 12 -4.82 -0.48 -19.24
N MET A 13 -5.82 0.19 -19.85
CA MET A 13 -6.38 1.45 -19.34
C MET A 13 -7.54 1.22 -18.36
N ASP A 14 -7.96 -0.03 -18.16
CA ASP A 14 -9.09 -0.35 -17.30
C ASP A 14 -8.77 0.05 -15.85
N GLY A 15 -9.66 0.82 -15.22
CA GLY A 15 -9.47 1.31 -13.85
C GLY A 15 -8.41 2.41 -13.69
N VAL A 16 -7.72 2.82 -14.76
CA VAL A 16 -6.77 3.94 -14.72
C VAL A 16 -7.52 5.25 -14.51
N ILE A 17 -7.11 6.01 -13.50
CA ILE A 17 -7.64 7.33 -13.21
C ILE A 17 -6.81 8.35 -13.98
N GLN A 18 -7.46 9.04 -14.92
CA GLN A 18 -6.82 10.05 -15.77
C GLN A 18 -6.62 11.38 -15.03
N GLY A 19 -5.54 12.07 -15.38
CA GLY A 19 -5.16 13.35 -14.77
C GLY A 19 -4.35 13.18 -13.49
N LYS A 20 -3.98 14.31 -12.89
CA LYS A 20 -3.21 14.37 -11.65
C LYS A 20 -4.13 14.34 -10.43
N PHE A 21 -3.88 13.39 -9.53
CA PHE A 21 -4.64 13.22 -8.31
C PHE A 21 -3.75 12.82 -7.13
N SER A 22 -4.33 12.90 -5.95
CA SER A 22 -3.73 12.51 -4.68
C SER A 22 -4.77 11.76 -3.85
N ALA A 23 -4.33 11.15 -2.76
CA ALA A 23 -5.15 10.43 -1.81
C ALA A 23 -5.03 11.04 -0.42
N LEU A 24 -6.17 11.30 0.19
CA LEU A 24 -6.28 11.66 1.59
C LEU A 24 -6.40 10.38 2.43
N VAL A 25 -6.03 10.44 3.70
CA VAL A 25 -6.28 9.32 4.62
C VAL A 25 -7.52 9.67 5.44
N PRO A 26 -8.60 8.87 5.37
CA PRO A 26 -9.79 9.16 6.17
C PRO A 26 -9.49 8.99 7.66
N SER A 27 -10.16 9.79 8.47
CA SER A 27 -10.12 9.66 9.93
C SER A 27 -10.73 8.32 10.37
N LYS A 28 -10.63 8.01 11.67
CA LYS A 28 -11.24 6.81 12.24
C LYS A 28 -12.75 6.71 11.98
N ASP A 29 -13.43 7.86 11.92
CA ASP A 29 -14.87 7.97 11.65
C ASP A 29 -15.19 7.89 10.14
N GLY A 30 -14.22 7.54 9.31
CA GLY A 30 -14.38 7.43 7.85
C GLY A 30 -14.45 8.75 7.10
N LYS A 31 -14.37 9.89 7.79
CA LYS A 31 -14.46 11.22 7.17
C LYS A 31 -13.14 11.60 6.51
N LEU A 32 -13.23 12.14 5.30
CA LEU A 32 -12.06 12.73 4.64
C LEU A 32 -11.63 14.01 5.39
N PRO A 33 -10.33 14.17 5.65
CA PRO A 33 -9.81 15.38 6.30
C PRO A 33 -9.94 16.59 5.38
N SER A 34 -10.02 17.78 5.98
CA SER A 34 -10.03 19.05 5.23
C SER A 34 -8.65 19.48 4.76
N GLU A 35 -7.60 18.98 5.42
CA GLU A 35 -6.19 19.21 5.06
C GLU A 35 -5.53 17.92 4.60
N ALA A 36 -4.59 18.02 3.65
CA ALA A 36 -3.74 16.89 3.28
C ALA A 36 -2.73 16.58 4.39
N ALA A 37 -2.34 15.31 4.54
CA ALA A 37 -1.42 14.88 5.60
C ALA A 37 -1.78 15.41 7.01
N GLN A 38 -3.09 15.55 7.29
CA GLN A 38 -3.58 16.06 8.58
C GLN A 38 -3.18 15.14 9.74
N ASP A 39 -3.19 13.84 9.48
CA ASP A 39 -2.83 12.79 10.41
C ASP A 39 -1.49 12.13 10.01
N GLU A 40 -0.93 11.33 10.91
CA GLU A 40 0.23 10.49 10.60
C GLU A 40 -0.15 9.28 9.73
N VAL A 41 0.87 8.57 9.26
CA VAL A 41 0.70 7.29 8.56
C VAL A 41 1.84 6.36 8.90
N THR A 42 1.52 5.09 9.05
CA THR A 42 2.49 4.01 9.23
C THR A 42 2.46 3.07 8.04
N LEU A 43 3.64 2.71 7.55
CA LEU A 43 3.87 1.76 6.48
C LEU A 43 4.66 0.58 7.05
N ILE A 44 4.18 -0.64 6.81
CA ILE A 44 4.99 -1.85 6.96
C ILE A 44 5.16 -2.50 5.59
N MET A 45 6.41 -2.79 5.24
CA MET A 45 6.80 -3.55 4.06
C MET A 45 7.11 -4.98 4.51
N LEU A 46 6.36 -5.96 4.01
CA LEU A 46 6.48 -7.38 4.35
C LEU A 46 7.01 -8.17 3.17
N GLY A 47 8.17 -8.81 3.32
CA GLY A 47 8.78 -9.62 2.28
C GLY A 47 8.62 -11.10 2.52
N ALA A 48 8.36 -11.87 1.46
CA ALA A 48 8.36 -13.32 1.48
C ALA A 48 9.11 -13.88 0.26
N ARG A 49 9.99 -14.86 0.47
CA ARG A 49 10.83 -15.46 -0.57
C ARG A 49 11.10 -16.93 -0.29
N SER A 50 11.34 -17.69 -1.37
CA SER A 50 11.94 -19.02 -1.30
C SER A 50 13.30 -19.03 -2.01
N ASN A 51 14.33 -19.49 -1.31
CA ASN A 51 15.67 -19.74 -1.85
C ASN A 51 15.84 -21.19 -2.36
N HIS A 52 14.76 -21.99 -2.33
CA HIS A 52 14.78 -23.35 -2.84
C HIS A 52 14.83 -23.35 -4.39
N PRO A 53 15.44 -24.35 -5.05
CA PRO A 53 15.47 -24.44 -6.52
C PRO A 53 14.09 -24.48 -7.18
N LEU A 54 13.07 -24.97 -6.47
CA LEU A 54 11.68 -24.98 -6.92
C LEU A 54 10.96 -23.63 -6.71
N GLY A 55 11.63 -22.63 -6.14
CA GLY A 55 11.07 -21.31 -5.88
C GLY A 55 9.79 -21.38 -5.04
N ILE A 56 8.71 -20.78 -5.54
CA ILE A 56 7.40 -20.76 -4.88
C ILE A 56 6.75 -22.15 -4.75
N PHE A 57 7.23 -23.16 -5.48
CA PHE A 57 6.76 -24.55 -5.37
C PHE A 57 7.50 -25.34 -4.28
N ALA A 58 8.35 -24.68 -3.48
CA ALA A 58 9.06 -25.32 -2.37
C ALA A 58 8.09 -25.79 -1.27
N PRO A 59 8.39 -26.91 -0.58
CA PRO A 59 7.59 -27.34 0.55
C PRO A 59 7.49 -26.24 1.61
N GLY A 60 6.25 -25.87 1.96
CA GLY A 60 5.95 -24.84 2.95
C GLY A 60 5.68 -23.43 2.43
N TYR A 61 5.92 -23.15 1.14
CA TYR A 61 5.63 -21.82 0.60
C TYR A 61 4.11 -21.57 0.47
N ALA A 62 3.34 -22.58 0.10
CA ALA A 62 1.87 -22.49 0.07
C ALA A 62 1.27 -22.22 1.47
N ASP A 63 1.81 -22.85 2.51
CA ASP A 63 1.42 -22.58 3.90
C ASP A 63 1.74 -21.13 4.30
N LEU A 64 2.90 -20.60 3.89
CA LEU A 64 3.29 -19.21 4.12
C LEU A 64 2.30 -18.24 3.45
N GLU A 65 1.93 -18.53 2.20
CA GLU A 65 0.95 -17.75 1.44
C GLU A 65 -0.44 -17.78 2.10
N ASP A 66 -0.89 -18.94 2.59
CA ASP A 66 -2.16 -19.08 3.31
C ASP A 66 -2.20 -18.19 4.56
N TYR A 67 -1.16 -18.23 5.39
CA TYR A 67 -1.06 -17.37 6.58
C TYR A 67 -1.11 -15.89 6.20
N MET A 68 -0.36 -15.47 5.17
CA MET A 68 -0.36 -14.08 4.70
C MET A 68 -1.75 -13.65 4.21
N ASN A 69 -2.44 -14.47 3.42
CA ASN A 69 -3.77 -14.17 2.90
C ASN A 69 -4.82 -14.10 4.03
N ARG A 70 -4.76 -15.00 5.01
CA ARG A 70 -5.63 -14.97 6.20
C ARG A 70 -5.41 -13.69 7.01
N MET A 71 -4.16 -13.27 7.20
CA MET A 71 -3.84 -12.03 7.92
C MET A 71 -4.34 -10.78 7.19
N LEU A 72 -4.13 -10.69 5.87
CA LEU A 72 -4.64 -9.58 5.06
C LEU A 72 -6.17 -9.52 5.04
N THR A 73 -6.82 -10.68 5.00
CA THR A 73 -8.29 -10.79 5.09
C THR A 73 -8.79 -10.30 6.44
N GLN A 74 -8.18 -10.76 7.54
CA GLN A 74 -8.55 -10.31 8.89
C GLN A 74 -8.33 -8.80 9.07
N LEU A 75 -7.23 -8.25 8.55
CA LEU A 75 -6.98 -6.81 8.54
C LEU A 75 -8.08 -6.05 7.79
N ALA A 76 -8.46 -6.51 6.60
CA ALA A 76 -9.53 -5.90 5.81
C ALA A 76 -10.90 -6.00 6.52
N GLU A 77 -11.19 -7.13 7.16
CA GLU A 77 -12.42 -7.37 7.91
C GLU A 77 -12.55 -6.49 9.15
N ASN A 78 -11.43 -6.19 9.80
CA ASN A 78 -11.33 -5.44 11.05
C ASN A 78 -10.60 -4.09 10.85
N ALA A 79 -10.73 -3.50 9.66
CA ALA A 79 -9.90 -2.36 9.25
C ALA A 79 -10.02 -1.15 10.20
N ASN A 80 -11.21 -0.89 10.75
CA ASN A 80 -11.40 0.19 11.70
C ASN A 80 -10.76 -0.08 13.07
N GLU A 81 -10.74 -1.34 13.52
CA GLU A 81 -10.13 -1.78 14.78
C GLU A 81 -8.61 -1.65 14.72
N TYR A 82 -8.01 -2.14 13.63
CA TYR A 82 -6.55 -2.16 13.44
C TYR A 82 -6.02 -0.97 12.65
N GLY A 83 -6.82 0.09 12.45
CA GLY A 83 -6.41 1.27 11.68
C GLY A 83 -5.87 0.97 10.28
N TYR A 84 -6.31 -0.13 9.66
CA TYR A 84 -5.79 -0.61 8.40
C TYR A 84 -6.34 0.20 7.24
N LEU A 85 -5.44 0.68 6.38
CA LEU A 85 -5.76 1.52 5.23
C LEU A 85 -5.69 0.77 3.90
N GLY A 86 -5.28 -0.51 3.92
CA GLY A 86 -5.12 -1.33 2.73
C GLY A 86 -3.67 -1.66 2.44
N TYR A 87 -3.45 -2.27 1.28
CA TYR A 87 -2.11 -2.72 0.88
C TYR A 87 -1.92 -2.73 -0.63
N SER A 88 -0.66 -2.90 -1.05
CA SER A 88 -0.29 -3.23 -2.42
C SER A 88 0.85 -4.22 -2.44
N ASN A 89 0.90 -5.05 -3.49
CA ASN A 89 1.91 -6.08 -3.67
C ASN A 89 2.80 -5.77 -4.87
N TRP A 90 4.09 -6.06 -4.74
CA TRP A 90 5.06 -5.99 -5.82
C TRP A 90 5.90 -7.25 -5.86
N LEU A 91 6.36 -7.58 -7.07
CA LEU A 91 7.34 -8.63 -7.30
C LEU A 91 8.71 -7.97 -7.45
N GLU A 92 9.68 -8.42 -6.67
CA GLU A 92 11.08 -8.01 -6.84
C GLU A 92 11.60 -8.56 -8.17
N ASN A 93 12.02 -7.66 -9.06
CA ASN A 93 12.40 -8.00 -10.43
C ASN A 93 13.88 -7.77 -10.76
N ASN A 94 14.69 -7.31 -9.80
CA ASN A 94 16.06 -6.85 -10.05
C ASN A 94 17.13 -7.45 -9.10
N ALA A 95 16.77 -8.28 -8.12
CA ALA A 95 17.74 -8.82 -7.17
C ALA A 95 18.35 -10.17 -7.61
N ARG A 96 17.54 -11.08 -8.19
CA ARG A 96 17.93 -12.46 -8.50
C ARG A 96 17.18 -12.98 -9.74
N THR A 97 17.77 -13.90 -10.49
CA THR A 97 17.19 -14.43 -11.75
C THR A 97 15.84 -15.14 -11.61
N ASN A 98 15.52 -15.66 -10.42
CA ASN A 98 14.27 -16.38 -10.18
C ASN A 98 13.08 -15.48 -9.80
N ASN A 99 13.29 -14.17 -9.57
CA ASN A 99 12.26 -13.13 -9.33
C ASN A 99 11.05 -13.61 -8.52
N ASN A 100 11.27 -14.28 -7.38
CA ASN A 100 10.22 -14.92 -6.58
C ASN A 100 10.06 -14.34 -5.18
N GLN A 101 10.57 -13.13 -4.96
CA GLN A 101 10.36 -12.39 -3.74
C GLN A 101 9.17 -11.44 -3.94
N VAL A 102 8.16 -11.60 -3.09
CA VAL A 102 7.01 -10.72 -3.03
C VAL A 102 7.23 -9.71 -1.92
N MET A 103 6.84 -8.47 -2.16
CA MET A 103 6.78 -7.40 -1.18
C MET A 103 5.34 -6.90 -1.04
N ILE A 104 4.85 -6.82 0.18
CA ILE A 104 3.51 -6.33 0.52
C ILE A 104 3.70 -5.05 1.34
N ALA A 105 3.29 -3.90 0.82
CA ALA A 105 3.20 -2.66 1.62
C ALA A 105 1.80 -2.57 2.20
N CYS A 106 1.70 -2.68 3.52
CA CYS A 106 0.47 -2.43 4.26
C CYS A 106 0.54 -1.04 4.89
N TYR A 107 -0.55 -0.29 4.74
CA TYR A 107 -0.70 1.05 5.29
C TYR A 107 -1.61 1.01 6.52
N PHE A 108 -1.23 1.76 7.54
CA PHE A 108 -1.92 1.90 8.82
C PHE A 108 -2.03 3.38 9.19
N ARG A 109 -3.07 3.74 9.94
CA ARG A 109 -3.22 5.12 10.44
C ARG A 109 -2.09 5.48 11.41
N THR A 110 -1.78 4.61 12.36
CA THR A 110 -0.72 4.86 13.36
C THR A 110 0.17 3.62 13.57
N ILE A 111 1.29 3.81 14.28
CA ILE A 111 2.16 2.69 14.64
C ILE A 111 1.53 1.82 15.75
N GLU A 112 0.71 2.41 16.61
CA GLU A 112 -0.05 1.70 17.64
C GLU A 112 -1.08 0.76 17.02
N ASP A 113 -1.76 1.19 15.96
CA ASP A 113 -2.72 0.38 15.20
C ASP A 113 -2.03 -0.86 14.59
N LEU A 114 -0.86 -0.67 13.97
CA LEU A 114 -0.01 -1.76 13.47
C LEU A 114 0.41 -2.71 14.61
N HIS A 115 0.88 -2.16 15.73
CA HIS A 115 1.30 -2.98 16.88
C HIS A 115 0.13 -3.75 17.51
N ALA A 116 -1.07 -3.16 17.57
CA ALA A 116 -2.26 -3.86 18.04
C ALA A 116 -2.51 -5.11 17.19
N TYR A 117 -2.41 -5.01 15.86
CA TYR A 117 -2.53 -6.16 14.98
C TYR A 117 -1.39 -7.17 15.13
N ALA A 118 -0.14 -6.71 15.28
CA ALA A 118 1.02 -7.59 15.46
C ALA A 118 0.92 -8.46 16.73
N HIS A 119 0.14 -8.03 17.72
CA HIS A 119 -0.16 -8.80 18.94
C HIS A 119 -1.47 -9.61 18.85
N SER A 120 -2.15 -9.61 17.71
CA SER A 120 -3.39 -10.37 17.51
C SER A 120 -3.16 -11.89 17.57
N PRO A 121 -4.20 -12.68 17.92
CA PRO A 121 -4.08 -14.14 17.98
C PRO A 121 -3.62 -14.79 16.68
N LEU A 122 -4.12 -14.33 15.52
CA LEU A 122 -3.77 -14.91 14.22
C LEU A 122 -2.31 -14.63 13.84
N HIS A 123 -1.83 -13.39 14.06
CA HIS A 123 -0.43 -13.08 13.83
C HIS A 123 0.49 -13.91 14.75
N ARG A 124 0.09 -14.11 16.02
CA ARG A 124 0.84 -14.97 16.94
C ARG A 124 0.85 -16.44 16.52
N GLU A 125 -0.27 -16.95 16.01
CA GLU A 125 -0.36 -18.30 15.44
C GLU A 125 0.64 -18.47 14.28
N ALA A 126 0.61 -17.53 13.31
CA ALA A 126 1.52 -17.53 12.17
C ALA A 126 3.00 -17.46 12.61
N TRP A 127 3.32 -16.64 13.61
CA TRP A 127 4.66 -16.53 14.17
C TRP A 127 5.14 -17.82 14.84
N ASN A 128 4.27 -18.49 15.61
CA ASN A 128 4.59 -19.78 16.22
C ASN A 128 4.82 -20.86 15.14
N TRP A 129 3.97 -20.90 14.11
CA TRP A 129 4.13 -21.78 12.95
C TRP A 129 5.46 -21.53 12.24
N TRP A 130 5.80 -20.27 11.93
CA TRP A 130 7.07 -19.91 11.29
C TRP A 130 8.25 -20.44 12.10
N ASN A 131 8.28 -20.16 13.41
CA ASN A 131 9.36 -20.58 14.29
C ASN A 131 9.53 -22.10 14.35
N SER A 132 8.42 -22.86 14.27
CA SER A 132 8.48 -24.33 14.24
C SER A 132 9.17 -24.89 12.99
N LEU A 133 9.20 -24.12 11.90
CA LEU A 133 9.74 -24.54 10.60
C LEU A 133 11.13 -23.99 10.30
N THR A 134 11.56 -22.90 10.94
CA THR A 134 12.83 -22.23 10.63
C THR A 134 14.04 -23.16 10.52
N LYS A 135 14.12 -24.19 11.38
CA LYS A 135 15.20 -25.18 11.36
C LYS A 135 15.09 -26.19 10.21
N SER A 136 13.88 -26.62 9.87
CA SER A 136 13.64 -27.66 8.86
C SER A 136 13.48 -27.11 7.44
N ARG A 137 13.14 -25.82 7.31
CA ARG A 137 12.91 -25.12 6.04
C ARG A 137 13.76 -23.84 5.94
N PRO A 138 15.11 -23.90 6.02
CA PRO A 138 15.99 -22.73 6.04
C PRO A 138 16.00 -21.95 4.71
N TYR A 139 15.39 -22.51 3.66
CA TYR A 139 15.24 -21.87 2.37
C TYR A 139 14.05 -20.90 2.30
N LEU A 140 13.09 -20.97 3.23
CA LEU A 140 12.04 -19.97 3.33
C LEU A 140 12.59 -18.72 4.02
N ALA A 141 12.21 -17.55 3.51
CA ALA A 141 12.61 -16.27 4.09
C ALA A 141 11.40 -15.34 4.20
N ILE A 142 11.31 -14.67 5.35
CA ILE A 142 10.47 -13.49 5.55
C ILE A 142 11.34 -12.33 6.01
N ASN A 143 10.90 -11.11 5.73
CA ASN A 143 11.48 -9.88 6.26
C ASN A 143 10.38 -8.85 6.49
N HIS A 144 10.68 -7.82 7.29
CA HIS A 144 9.84 -6.63 7.32
C HIS A 144 10.64 -5.35 7.58
N GLU A 145 10.08 -4.22 7.14
CA GLU A 145 10.54 -2.88 7.47
C GLU A 145 9.33 -2.03 7.88
N VAL A 146 9.45 -1.25 8.95
CA VAL A 146 8.36 -0.38 9.45
C VAL A 146 8.83 1.07 9.44
N TYR A 147 7.99 1.94 8.88
CA TYR A 147 8.20 3.37 8.81
C TYR A 147 6.96 4.10 9.30
N GLN A 148 7.17 5.15 10.09
CA GLN A 148 6.11 6.07 10.51
C GLN A 148 6.47 7.46 10.01
N SER A 149 5.50 8.12 9.36
CA SER A 149 5.64 9.52 8.97
C SER A 149 4.66 10.38 9.78
N PRO A 150 5.16 11.35 10.55
CA PRO A 150 4.29 12.27 11.30
C PRO A 150 3.32 13.02 10.40
N LYS A 151 2.29 13.62 11.00
CA LYS A 151 1.43 14.58 10.31
C LYS A 151 2.25 15.62 9.56
N LYS A 152 1.79 15.99 8.37
CA LYS A 152 2.45 16.93 7.44
C LYS A 152 3.82 16.46 6.93
N HIS A 153 4.28 15.23 7.18
CA HIS A 153 5.60 14.73 6.76
C HIS A 153 5.53 13.68 5.63
N TRP A 154 4.36 13.49 5.05
CA TRP A 154 4.14 12.57 3.94
C TRP A 154 3.27 13.23 2.87
N GLU A 155 3.42 12.78 1.63
CA GLU A 155 2.60 13.18 0.50
C GLU A 155 2.49 12.01 -0.48
N ASN A 156 1.52 12.08 -1.39
CA ASN A 156 1.40 11.15 -2.49
C ASN A 156 0.87 11.88 -3.74
N ILE A 157 1.29 11.42 -4.92
CA ILE A 157 0.90 11.99 -6.21
C ILE A 157 0.78 10.87 -7.23
N TYR A 158 -0.26 10.98 -8.06
CA TYR A 158 -0.55 10.03 -9.11
C TYR A 158 -0.94 10.79 -10.37
N ILE A 159 -0.50 10.31 -11.53
CA ILE A 159 -0.87 10.86 -12.84
C ILE A 159 -1.15 9.69 -13.77
N ASN A 160 -2.36 9.60 -14.32
CA ASN A 160 -2.76 8.53 -15.25
C ASN A 160 -2.45 7.13 -14.68
N CYS A 161 -2.79 6.92 -13.41
CA CYS A 161 -2.38 5.74 -12.66
C CYS A 161 -3.58 4.86 -12.28
N HIS A 162 -3.39 3.54 -12.32
CA HIS A 162 -4.30 2.61 -11.68
C HIS A 162 -4.15 2.71 -10.15
N PRO A 163 -5.24 2.59 -9.37
CA PRO A 163 -5.14 2.61 -7.92
C PRO A 163 -4.11 1.60 -7.38
N SER A 164 -3.18 2.12 -6.57
CA SER A 164 -2.08 1.39 -5.93
C SER A 164 -1.49 2.20 -4.77
N GLY A 165 -0.79 1.51 -3.88
CA GLY A 165 -0.29 2.09 -2.63
C GLY A 165 -1.44 2.56 -1.74
N ILE A 166 -1.26 3.71 -1.09
CA ILE A 166 -2.23 4.26 -0.12
C ILE A 166 -3.57 4.72 -0.74
N ASN A 167 -3.62 4.92 -2.07
CA ASN A 167 -4.88 5.29 -2.75
C ASN A 167 -5.76 4.07 -3.11
N ALA A 168 -5.21 2.86 -2.94
CA ALA A 168 -5.98 1.63 -3.06
C ALA A 168 -7.08 1.61 -1.97
N MET A 169 -8.12 0.82 -2.18
CA MET A 169 -9.37 0.90 -1.42
C MET A 169 -9.14 1.03 0.10
N VAL A 170 -9.74 2.07 0.71
CA VAL A 170 -9.79 2.24 2.16
C VAL A 170 -11.19 1.87 2.63
N ARG A 171 -11.31 1.09 3.71
CA ARG A 171 -12.61 0.76 4.30
C ARG A 171 -13.03 1.86 5.27
N THR A 172 -14.23 2.38 5.10
CA THR A 172 -14.91 3.30 6.02
C THR A 172 -16.16 2.63 6.58
N GLU A 173 -16.81 3.27 7.57
CA GLU A 173 -18.10 2.80 8.09
C GLU A 173 -19.19 2.74 7.00
N GLU A 174 -19.10 3.57 5.97
CA GLU A 174 -20.01 3.61 4.81
C GLU A 174 -19.62 2.61 3.70
N GLY A 175 -18.57 1.81 3.91
CA GLY A 175 -18.06 0.84 2.96
C GLY A 175 -16.70 1.21 2.36
N TRP A 176 -16.34 0.56 1.25
CA TRP A 176 -15.07 0.82 0.56
C TRP A 176 -15.13 2.16 -0.17
N THR A 177 -14.26 3.08 0.20
CA THR A 177 -14.10 4.35 -0.49
C THR A 177 -12.68 4.50 -1.02
N ARG A 178 -12.54 5.33 -2.06
CA ARG A 178 -11.25 5.77 -2.57
C ARG A 178 -11.12 7.23 -2.19
N PRO A 179 -10.20 7.60 -1.29
CA PRO A 179 -10.10 8.96 -0.77
C PRO A 179 -9.38 9.90 -1.76
N ILE A 180 -9.76 9.85 -3.03
CA ILE A 180 -9.07 10.48 -4.15
C ILE A 180 -9.55 11.92 -4.31
N VAL A 181 -8.59 12.84 -4.47
CA VAL A 181 -8.85 14.27 -4.69
C VAL A 181 -8.07 14.78 -5.90
N ASP A 182 -8.65 15.77 -6.58
CA ASP A 182 -8.00 16.45 -7.70
C ASP A 182 -6.74 17.20 -7.21
N ALA A 183 -5.58 16.84 -7.76
CA ALA A 183 -4.30 17.43 -7.38
C ALA A 183 -3.79 18.47 -8.38
N ARG A 184 -4.67 19.02 -9.22
CA ARG A 184 -4.33 20.10 -10.18
C ARG A 184 -4.59 21.50 -9.62
N ARG A 185 -5.26 21.61 -8.47
CA ARG A 185 -5.78 22.88 -7.93
C ARG A 185 -5.38 23.08 -6.46
N GLY A 186 -5.33 24.35 -6.06
CA GLY A 186 -5.04 24.77 -4.68
C GLY A 186 -3.75 24.16 -4.13
N GLY A 187 -3.72 23.89 -2.83
CA GLY A 187 -2.58 23.28 -2.14
C GLY A 187 -2.15 21.94 -2.74
N MET A 188 -3.08 21.14 -3.27
CA MET A 188 -2.76 19.81 -3.81
C MET A 188 -1.86 19.85 -5.06
N ARG A 189 -1.74 21.02 -5.70
CA ARG A 189 -0.92 21.22 -6.91
C ARG A 189 0.57 21.04 -6.63
N SER A 190 1.09 21.43 -5.47
CA SER A 190 2.52 21.31 -5.14
C SER A 190 2.80 20.18 -4.15
N GLN A 191 4.05 19.74 -4.07
CA GLN A 191 4.48 18.73 -3.09
C GLN A 191 4.27 19.22 -1.65
N THR A 192 4.69 20.45 -1.37
CA THR A 192 4.56 21.09 -0.05
C THR A 192 3.11 21.33 0.33
N GLY A 193 2.24 21.67 -0.61
CA GLY A 193 0.83 21.82 -0.32
C GLY A 193 0.11 20.49 -0.08
N ARG A 194 0.54 19.38 -0.71
CA ARG A 194 0.09 18.01 -0.34
C ARG A 194 0.58 17.54 1.03
N MET A 195 1.57 18.22 1.60
CA MET A 195 1.97 18.08 3.01
C MET A 195 1.28 19.10 3.94
N SER A 196 0.36 19.92 3.42
CA SER A 196 -0.25 21.07 4.13
C SER A 196 0.78 22.03 4.72
N ARG A 197 1.85 22.30 3.96
CA ARG A 197 2.93 23.23 4.30
C ARG A 197 2.98 24.48 3.40
N SER A 198 2.14 24.57 2.39
CA SER A 198 2.01 25.74 1.50
C SER A 198 0.63 25.79 0.86
N ALA A 199 0.34 26.89 0.16
CA ALA A 199 -0.91 27.09 -0.57
C ALA A 199 -0.91 26.48 -1.99
N GLY A 200 0.19 25.81 -2.41
CA GLY A 200 0.32 25.23 -3.75
C GLY A 200 0.93 26.18 -4.79
N ASP A 201 1.51 27.29 -4.33
CA ASP A 201 2.16 28.35 -5.11
C ASP A 201 3.67 28.11 -5.32
N ASP A 202 4.27 27.11 -4.66
CA ASP A 202 5.71 26.85 -4.71
C ASP A 202 6.24 26.52 -6.12
N ASN A 203 5.36 26.06 -6.99
CA ASN A 203 5.68 25.69 -8.37
C ASN A 203 5.42 26.82 -9.37
N GLU A 204 4.88 27.97 -8.98
CA GLU A 204 4.55 29.07 -9.91
C GLU A 204 5.76 29.60 -10.66
N LYS A 205 6.94 29.54 -10.03
CA LYS A 205 8.23 29.86 -10.64
C LYS A 205 8.60 28.98 -11.86
N TYR A 206 7.99 27.81 -12.02
CA TYR A 206 8.27 26.89 -13.13
C TYR A 206 7.28 27.04 -14.29
N GLY A 207 6.28 27.93 -14.16
CA GLY A 207 5.27 28.15 -15.19
C GLY A 207 4.12 27.11 -15.16
N PRO A 208 3.28 27.07 -16.20
CA PRO A 208 2.13 26.18 -16.25
C PRO A 208 2.55 24.72 -16.43
N GLU A 209 1.96 23.83 -15.63
CA GLU A 209 2.14 22.38 -15.73
C GLU A 209 1.19 21.81 -16.81
N PRO A 210 1.62 20.78 -17.57
CA PRO A 210 0.83 20.21 -18.66
C PRO A 210 -0.30 19.25 -18.21
N TYR A 211 -0.47 19.04 -16.91
CA TYR A 211 -1.39 18.05 -16.32
C TYR A 211 -2.33 18.65 -15.27
#